data_AF-A0A6N8NQ81-F1
#
_entry.id   AF-A0A6N8NQ81-F1
#
_cell.length_a   1.000
_cell.length_b   1.000
_cell.length_c   1.000
_cell.angle_alpha   90.00
_cell.angle_beta   90.00
_cell.angle_gamma   90.00
#
_symmetry.space_group_name_H-M   'P 1'
#
loop_
_entity.id
_entity.type
_entity.pdbx_description
1 polymer ?
#
loop_
_entity_poly.entity_id
_entity_poly.type
_entity_poly.pdbx_seq_one_letter_code
_entity_poly.pdbx_strand_id
1 'polypeptide(L)'
;MEMLSGAEMVVRSLIDQGVKQVFGYPGGAVLDIYDALHTVGGIDHVLVRHEQAAVHMADGLARATGEVGVVLVTSGPGATNAITGIATAYMDSIPLVVLSGQVATSLIGYDAFQECDMVGVSRPVVKHSFLVKQTEDIPQVLKKAFWLAASGRPGPVVVDLPKDILNPANKLPYVWPESVSMRSYNPTTSGHKGQIKRALQTLVAAKKPVVYVGGGAITAGCHQQLKETVEALNLPVVCSLMGLGAFPATHRQALGMLGMH
;
A
#
# COMPACT_ATOMS: atom_id res chain seq x y z
N MET A 1 7.25 20.01 -21.71
CA MET A 1 7.14 18.61 -21.25
C MET A 1 8.53 18.23 -20.75
N GLU A 2 8.63 17.78 -19.51
CA GLU A 2 9.92 17.43 -18.90
C GLU A 2 10.44 16.13 -19.51
N MET A 3 11.73 16.04 -19.83
CA MET A 3 12.36 14.84 -20.39
C MET A 3 13.13 14.14 -19.28
N LEU A 4 12.66 12.97 -18.85
CA LEU A 4 13.16 12.26 -17.67
C LEU A 4 13.61 10.85 -18.03
N SER A 5 14.65 10.36 -17.37
CA SER A 5 15.01 8.94 -17.37
C SER A 5 14.01 8.11 -16.58
N GLY A 6 14.04 6.78 -16.71
CA GLY A 6 13.14 5.92 -15.94
C GLY A 6 13.30 6.09 -14.42
N ALA A 7 14.52 6.22 -13.93
CA ALA A 7 14.78 6.50 -12.52
C ALA A 7 14.22 7.87 -12.08
N GLU A 8 14.42 8.92 -12.88
CA GLU A 8 13.86 10.25 -12.63
C GLU A 8 12.32 10.22 -12.67
N MET A 9 11.71 9.44 -13.58
CA MET A 9 10.26 9.25 -13.66
C MET A 9 9.70 8.56 -12.43
N VAL A 10 10.40 7.58 -11.83
CA VAL A 10 9.99 6.95 -10.57
C VAL A 10 9.92 8.02 -9.47
N VAL A 11 11.00 8.77 -9.26
CA VAL A 11 11.07 9.78 -8.21
C VAL A 11 10.05 10.89 -8.44
N ARG A 12 9.92 11.38 -9.67
CA ARG A 12 8.93 12.41 -9.99
C ARG A 12 7.50 11.95 -9.80
N SER A 13 7.19 10.70 -10.16
CA SER A 13 5.88 10.09 -9.91
C SER A 13 5.55 9.98 -8.42
N LEU A 14 6.55 9.66 -7.58
CA LEU A 14 6.36 9.63 -6.13
C LEU A 14 6.06 11.04 -5.58
N ILE A 15 6.78 12.07 -6.05
CA ILE A 15 6.53 13.47 -5.68
C ILE A 15 5.13 13.91 -6.10
N ASP A 16 4.75 13.67 -7.36
CA ASP A 16 3.43 14.06 -7.89
C ASP A 16 2.27 13.24 -7.28
N GLN A 17 2.59 12.10 -6.66
CA GLN A 17 1.67 11.31 -5.84
C GLN A 17 1.56 11.82 -4.38
N GLY A 18 2.45 12.73 -3.96
CA GLY A 18 2.50 13.33 -2.63
C GLY A 18 3.33 12.54 -1.61
N VAL A 19 4.19 11.62 -2.07
CA VAL A 19 5.07 10.83 -1.19
C VAL A 19 6.16 11.73 -0.62
N LYS A 20 6.32 11.71 0.70
CA LYS A 20 7.34 12.48 1.41
C LYS A 20 8.52 11.63 1.85
N GLN A 21 8.30 10.34 2.11
CA GLN A 21 9.31 9.45 2.70
C GLN A 21 9.31 8.10 2.01
N VAL A 22 10.52 7.57 1.79
CA VAL A 22 10.77 6.23 1.25
C VAL A 22 11.71 5.48 2.19
N PHE A 23 11.33 4.27 2.56
CA PHE A 23 12.16 3.39 3.39
C PHE A 23 12.85 2.37 2.50
N GLY A 24 14.16 2.19 2.62
CA GLY A 24 14.83 1.30 1.69
C GLY A 24 16.26 0.92 2.01
N TYR A 25 16.73 -0.08 1.28
CA TYR A 25 18.12 -0.53 1.27
C TYR A 25 18.65 -0.51 -0.17
N PRO A 26 19.77 0.18 -0.46
CA PRO A 26 20.30 0.30 -1.82
C PRO A 26 20.94 -0.99 -2.32
N GLY A 27 20.96 -1.17 -3.64
CA GLY A 27 21.66 -2.27 -4.29
C GLY A 27 21.72 -2.08 -5.81
N GLY A 28 22.50 -2.93 -6.48
CA GLY A 28 22.91 -2.72 -7.88
C GLY A 28 21.79 -2.49 -8.88
N ALA A 29 20.62 -3.10 -8.67
CA ALA A 29 19.48 -3.00 -9.59
C ALA A 29 18.64 -1.72 -9.42
N VAL A 30 18.84 -0.97 -8.34
CA VAL A 30 18.10 0.27 -8.02
C VAL A 30 18.99 1.49 -7.85
N LEU A 31 20.30 1.39 -8.12
CA LEU A 31 21.24 2.50 -7.92
C LEU A 31 20.83 3.77 -8.66
N ASP A 32 20.31 3.65 -9.88
CA ASP A 32 19.84 4.80 -10.66
C ASP A 32 18.67 5.53 -9.96
N ILE A 33 17.79 4.81 -9.26
CA ILE A 33 16.70 5.42 -8.46
C ILE A 33 17.28 6.15 -7.25
N TYR A 34 18.30 5.57 -6.60
CA TYR A 34 18.97 6.24 -5.48
C TYR A 34 19.70 7.51 -5.91
N ASP A 35 20.34 7.50 -7.08
CA ASP A 35 20.93 8.69 -7.68
C ASP A 35 19.86 9.74 -8.02
N ALA A 36 18.73 9.31 -8.60
CA ALA A 36 17.60 10.19 -8.86
C ALA A 36 16.98 10.79 -7.58
N LEU A 37 16.88 10.02 -6.49
CA LEU A 37 16.39 10.51 -5.20
C LEU A 37 17.28 11.66 -4.68
N HIS A 38 18.59 11.52 -4.83
CA HIS A 38 19.56 12.53 -4.42
C HIS A 38 19.53 13.77 -5.33
N THR A 39 19.43 13.58 -6.65
CA THR A 39 19.54 14.67 -7.64
C THR A 39 18.25 15.46 -7.83
N VAL A 40 17.10 14.77 -7.89
CA VAL A 40 15.77 15.42 -8.00
C VAL A 40 15.35 16.00 -6.65
N GLY A 41 15.64 15.30 -5.55
CA GLY A 41 15.27 15.70 -4.20
C GLY A 41 13.76 15.65 -3.93
N GLY A 42 13.33 16.21 -2.79
CA GLY A 42 11.92 16.30 -2.40
C GLY A 42 11.32 15.07 -1.72
N ILE A 43 12.10 14.00 -1.56
CA ILE A 43 11.72 12.78 -0.82
C ILE A 43 12.82 12.46 0.19
N ASP A 44 12.42 12.26 1.44
CA ASP A 44 13.31 11.81 2.50
C ASP A 44 13.52 10.29 2.40
N HIS A 45 14.76 9.87 2.15
CA HIS A 45 15.13 8.46 2.21
C HIS A 45 15.53 8.06 3.63
N VAL A 46 14.93 6.98 4.12
CA VAL A 46 15.30 6.34 5.38
C VAL A 46 16.03 5.04 5.07
N LEU A 47 17.35 5.05 5.27
CA LEU A 47 18.20 3.88 5.15
C LEU A 47 17.96 2.91 6.30
N VAL A 48 17.52 1.70 5.97
CA VAL A 48 17.38 0.61 6.94
C VAL A 48 18.63 -0.28 6.98
N ARG A 49 18.66 -1.22 7.94
CA ARG A 49 19.71 -2.25 8.04
C ARG A 49 19.28 -3.63 7.56
N HIS A 50 18.01 -3.79 7.20
CA HIS A 50 17.43 -5.00 6.62
C HIS A 50 16.13 -4.62 5.90
N GLU A 51 15.85 -5.18 4.73
CA GLU A 51 14.70 -4.79 3.90
C GLU A 51 13.36 -5.07 4.58
N GLN A 52 13.26 -6.14 5.37
CA GLN A 52 12.10 -6.40 6.23
C GLN A 52 11.77 -5.19 7.13
N ALA A 53 12.79 -4.51 7.67
CA ALA A 53 12.58 -3.33 8.49
C ALA A 53 12.05 -2.14 7.68
N ALA A 54 12.45 -1.99 6.40
CA ALA A 54 11.87 -0.96 5.54
C ALA A 54 10.37 -1.16 5.35
N VAL A 55 9.94 -2.42 5.14
CA VAL A 55 8.52 -2.72 4.99
C VAL A 55 7.75 -2.47 6.29
N HIS A 56 8.29 -2.86 7.44
CA HIS A 56 7.64 -2.59 8.73
C HIS A 56 7.61 -1.10 9.11
N MET A 57 8.62 -0.32 8.72
CA MET A 57 8.59 1.14 8.89
C MET A 57 7.51 1.78 8.01
N ALA A 58 7.41 1.36 6.75
CA ALA A 58 6.37 1.81 5.83
C ALA A 58 4.96 1.42 6.32
N ASP A 59 4.80 0.21 6.85
CA ASP A 59 3.55 -0.27 7.49
C ASP A 59 3.18 0.61 8.70
N GLY A 60 4.14 0.92 9.57
CA GLY A 60 3.95 1.81 10.71
C GLY A 60 3.54 3.23 10.30
N LEU A 61 4.20 3.79 9.28
CA LEU A 61 3.84 5.11 8.71
C LEU A 61 2.41 5.10 8.19
N ALA A 62 2.03 4.07 7.43
CA ALA A 62 0.70 3.97 6.85
C ALA A 62 -0.39 3.89 7.93
N ARG A 63 -0.15 3.14 9.02
CA ARG A 63 -1.08 3.07 10.16
C ARG A 63 -1.19 4.38 10.92
N ALA A 64 -0.08 5.10 11.10
CA ALA A 64 -0.04 6.32 11.88
C ALA A 64 -0.65 7.53 11.15
N THR A 65 -0.57 7.55 9.82
CA THR A 65 -0.92 8.73 9.01
C THR A 65 -2.12 8.52 8.09
N GLY A 66 -2.43 7.27 7.74
CA GLY A 66 -3.37 6.93 6.67
C GLY A 66 -2.81 7.14 5.26
N GLU A 67 -1.54 7.58 5.11
CA GLU A 67 -0.85 7.67 3.83
C GLU A 67 -0.40 6.28 3.33
N VAL A 68 -0.08 6.15 2.04
CA VAL A 68 0.46 4.90 1.48
C VAL A 68 1.95 4.81 1.77
N GLY A 69 2.39 3.77 2.49
CA GLY A 69 3.82 3.56 2.77
C GLY A 69 4.59 3.13 1.53
N VAL A 70 5.81 3.65 1.33
CA VAL A 70 6.64 3.36 0.16
C VAL A 70 7.95 2.69 0.57
N VAL A 71 8.25 1.57 -0.08
CA VAL A 71 9.46 0.77 0.16
C VAL A 71 10.30 0.72 -1.12
N LEU A 72 11.63 0.84 -1.00
CA LEU A 72 12.57 0.69 -2.10
C LEU A 72 13.67 -0.35 -1.78
N VAL A 73 13.68 -1.46 -2.52
CA VAL A 73 14.63 -2.57 -2.35
C VAL A 73 15.25 -2.99 -3.67
N THR A 74 16.45 -3.55 -3.64
CA THR A 74 17.11 -4.10 -4.82
C THR A 74 16.52 -5.46 -5.24
N SER A 75 16.99 -6.00 -6.35
CA SER A 75 16.62 -7.33 -6.86
C SER A 75 17.04 -8.48 -5.94
N GLY A 76 16.61 -9.69 -6.29
CA GLY A 76 17.10 -10.93 -5.67
C GLY A 76 16.83 -10.96 -4.16
N PRO A 77 17.88 -11.05 -3.32
CA PRO A 77 17.71 -11.13 -1.87
C PRO A 77 17.06 -9.89 -1.24
N GLY A 78 17.25 -8.70 -1.82
CA GLY A 78 16.60 -7.49 -1.30
C GLY A 78 15.08 -7.57 -1.42
N ALA A 79 14.60 -8.07 -2.56
CA ALA A 79 13.20 -8.32 -2.83
C ALA A 79 12.63 -9.44 -1.92
N THR A 80 13.33 -10.57 -1.77
CA THR A 80 12.82 -11.68 -0.94
C THR A 80 12.84 -11.39 0.56
N ASN A 81 13.79 -10.58 1.05
CA ASN A 81 13.82 -10.11 2.44
C ASN A 81 12.60 -9.24 2.81
N ALA A 82 11.92 -8.64 1.82
CA ALA A 82 10.74 -7.82 2.03
C ALA A 82 9.45 -8.66 2.23
N ILE A 83 9.44 -9.95 1.85
CA ILE A 83 8.21 -10.75 1.74
C ILE A 83 7.47 -10.90 3.07
N THR A 84 8.17 -11.10 4.18
CA THR A 84 7.51 -11.21 5.50
C THR A 84 6.78 -9.92 5.86
N GLY A 85 7.39 -8.76 5.62
CA GLY A 85 6.74 -7.47 5.87
C GLY A 85 5.54 -7.23 4.94
N ILE A 86 5.66 -7.64 3.67
CA ILE A 86 4.56 -7.57 2.70
C ILE A 86 3.39 -8.43 3.18
N ALA A 87 3.67 -9.66 3.64
CA ALA A 87 2.66 -10.55 4.20
C ALA A 87 1.95 -9.94 5.43
N THR A 88 2.69 -9.30 6.34
CA THR A 88 2.11 -8.56 7.47
C THR A 88 1.13 -7.50 6.99
N ALA A 89 1.54 -6.63 6.07
CA ALA A 89 0.70 -5.55 5.55
C ALA A 89 -0.53 -6.09 4.82
N TYR A 90 -0.39 -7.18 4.06
CA TYR A 90 -1.50 -7.81 3.35
C TYR A 90 -2.56 -8.39 4.28
N MET A 91 -2.13 -9.12 5.32
CA MET A 91 -3.04 -9.70 6.30
C MET A 91 -3.83 -8.61 7.04
N ASP A 92 -3.18 -7.50 7.36
CA ASP A 92 -3.75 -6.40 8.13
C ASP A 92 -4.43 -5.31 7.29
N SER A 93 -4.44 -5.46 5.96
CA SER A 93 -5.04 -4.50 5.03
C SER A 93 -4.38 -3.12 5.04
N ILE A 94 -3.05 -3.08 5.11
CA ILE A 94 -2.25 -1.85 5.17
C ILE A 94 -1.78 -1.46 3.76
N PRO A 95 -2.02 -0.21 3.33
CA PRO A 95 -1.66 0.23 1.99
C PRO A 95 -0.15 0.47 1.86
N LEU A 96 0.51 -0.34 1.03
CA LEU A 96 1.93 -0.18 0.70
C LEU A 96 2.17 -0.22 -0.80
N VAL A 97 3.18 0.50 -1.27
CA VAL A 97 3.78 0.33 -2.60
C VAL A 97 5.24 -0.07 -2.41
N VAL A 98 5.58 -1.27 -2.85
CA VAL A 98 6.93 -1.83 -2.77
C VAL A 98 7.57 -1.76 -4.15
N LEU A 99 8.61 -0.93 -4.28
CA LEU A 99 9.44 -0.82 -5.47
C LEU A 99 10.60 -1.80 -5.33
N SER A 100 10.67 -2.78 -6.21
CA SER A 100 11.77 -3.74 -6.29
C SER A 100 12.56 -3.53 -7.57
N GLY A 101 13.89 -3.47 -7.47
CA GLY A 101 14.74 -3.54 -8.65
C GLY A 101 14.75 -4.94 -9.24
N GLN A 102 15.06 -5.02 -10.53
CA GLN A 102 15.19 -6.28 -11.25
C GLN A 102 16.40 -6.26 -12.18
N VAL A 103 16.88 -7.44 -12.57
CA VAL A 103 17.86 -7.59 -13.66
C VAL A 103 17.33 -6.97 -14.96
N ALA A 104 18.21 -6.74 -15.94
CA ALA A 104 17.80 -6.17 -17.21
C ALA A 104 16.76 -7.06 -17.90
N THR A 105 15.81 -6.49 -18.62
CA THR A 105 14.69 -7.23 -19.25
C THR A 105 15.17 -8.41 -20.11
N SER A 106 16.29 -8.27 -20.80
CA SER A 106 16.91 -9.32 -21.63
C SER A 106 17.50 -10.50 -20.86
N LEU A 107 17.70 -10.35 -19.55
CA LEU A 107 18.28 -11.36 -18.66
C LEU A 107 17.23 -12.02 -17.76
N ILE A 108 15.98 -11.54 -17.75
CA ILE A 108 14.90 -12.16 -17.00
C ILE A 108 14.61 -13.56 -17.57
N GLY A 109 14.61 -14.58 -16.72
CA GLY A 109 14.44 -15.99 -17.04
C GLY A 109 15.73 -16.74 -17.35
N TYR A 110 16.90 -16.13 -17.16
CA TYR A 110 18.21 -16.71 -17.49
C TYR A 110 19.06 -17.04 -16.25
N ASP A 111 18.47 -17.07 -15.05
CA ASP A 111 19.17 -17.28 -13.78
C ASP A 111 20.32 -16.27 -13.59
N ALA A 112 20.05 -15.01 -13.94
CA ALA A 112 21.04 -13.95 -13.87
C ALA A 112 21.44 -13.65 -12.41
N PHE A 113 22.62 -13.03 -12.24
CA PHE A 113 23.10 -12.69 -10.91
C PHE A 113 22.10 -11.79 -10.16
N GLN A 114 21.68 -12.24 -8.97
CA GLN A 114 20.65 -11.59 -8.15
C GLN A 114 19.30 -11.41 -8.85
N GLU A 115 18.96 -12.28 -9.79
CA GLU A 115 17.60 -12.42 -10.30
C GLU A 115 16.71 -13.16 -9.27
N CYS A 116 15.47 -12.73 -9.15
CA CYS A 116 14.41 -13.47 -8.47
C CYS A 116 13.06 -13.12 -9.09
N ASP A 117 12.18 -14.12 -9.23
CA ASP A 117 10.78 -13.90 -9.62
C ASP A 117 9.99 -13.28 -8.46
N MET A 118 10.23 -11.99 -8.22
CA MET A 118 9.55 -11.22 -7.17
C MET A 118 8.03 -11.20 -7.38
N VAL A 119 7.57 -11.19 -8.63
CA VAL A 119 6.14 -11.28 -8.96
C VAL A 119 5.56 -12.62 -8.51
N GLY A 120 6.22 -13.73 -8.80
CA GLY A 120 5.79 -15.07 -8.37
C GLY A 120 5.82 -15.26 -6.85
N VAL A 121 6.91 -14.87 -6.19
CA VAL A 121 7.10 -15.07 -4.74
C VAL A 121 6.13 -14.21 -3.92
N SER A 122 5.86 -12.96 -4.34
CA SER A 122 4.94 -12.06 -3.63
C SER A 122 3.46 -12.31 -3.90
N ARG A 123 3.12 -13.02 -4.99
CA ARG A 123 1.74 -13.21 -5.47
C ARG A 123 0.71 -13.62 -4.41
N PRO A 124 1.01 -14.52 -3.45
CA PRO A 124 0.03 -14.91 -2.42
C PRO A 124 -0.28 -13.82 -1.39
N VAL A 125 0.56 -12.78 -1.30
CA VAL A 125 0.57 -11.79 -0.21
C VAL A 125 0.55 -10.35 -0.73
N VAL A 126 0.04 -10.12 -1.94
CA VAL A 126 -0.13 -8.77 -2.51
C VAL A 126 -1.48 -8.63 -3.17
N LYS A 127 -1.99 -7.39 -3.25
CA LYS A 127 -3.18 -7.09 -4.05
C LYS A 127 -2.91 -7.21 -5.53
N HIS A 128 -1.71 -6.83 -5.95
CA HIS A 128 -1.27 -6.85 -7.34
C HIS A 128 0.26 -6.74 -7.42
N SER A 129 0.81 -7.17 -8.54
CA SER A 129 2.21 -6.95 -8.90
C SER A 129 2.29 -6.44 -10.33
N PHE A 130 3.13 -5.44 -10.56
CA PHE A 130 3.49 -4.97 -11.89
C PHE A 130 4.94 -5.34 -12.19
N LEU A 131 5.20 -5.82 -13.40
CA LEU A 131 6.55 -5.85 -13.97
C LEU A 131 6.58 -4.80 -15.07
N VAL A 132 7.35 -3.73 -14.88
CA VAL A 132 7.45 -2.64 -15.84
C VAL A 132 8.32 -3.07 -17.02
N LYS A 133 7.79 -2.96 -18.24
CA LYS A 133 8.45 -3.41 -19.47
C LYS A 133 8.99 -2.28 -20.34
N GLN A 134 8.50 -1.07 -20.15
CA GLN A 134 8.88 0.11 -20.93
C GLN A 134 9.00 1.32 -19.99
N THR A 135 9.91 2.23 -20.31
CA THR A 135 10.23 3.38 -19.44
C THR A 135 9.04 4.35 -19.35
N GLU A 136 8.36 4.60 -20.45
CA GLU A 136 7.18 5.47 -20.55
C GLU A 136 5.96 4.96 -19.76
N ASP A 137 5.93 3.67 -19.39
CA ASP A 137 4.83 3.09 -18.62
C ASP A 137 4.93 3.39 -17.11
N ILE A 138 6.11 3.80 -16.61
CA ILE A 138 6.39 4.03 -15.19
C ILE A 138 5.34 4.93 -14.51
N PRO A 139 5.02 6.14 -15.04
CA PRO A 139 4.07 7.03 -14.38
C PRO A 139 2.68 6.40 -14.26
N GLN A 140 2.23 5.70 -15.30
CA GLN A 140 0.92 5.05 -15.31
C GLN A 140 0.87 3.85 -14.37
N VAL A 141 1.94 3.04 -14.31
CA VAL A 141 2.05 1.90 -13.41
C VAL A 141 2.05 2.36 -11.96
N LEU A 142 2.82 3.39 -11.61
CA LEU A 142 2.85 3.92 -10.25
C LEU A 142 1.50 4.50 -9.86
N LYS A 143 0.84 5.29 -10.72
CA LYS A 143 -0.53 5.79 -10.44
C LYS A 143 -1.51 4.65 -10.14
N LYS A 144 -1.46 3.56 -10.91
CA LYS A 144 -2.26 2.35 -10.67
C LYS A 144 -1.87 1.66 -9.37
N ALA A 145 -0.58 1.56 -9.06
CA ALA A 145 -0.10 0.91 -7.85
C ALA A 145 -0.61 1.62 -6.58
N PHE A 146 -0.52 2.95 -6.52
CA PHE A 146 -1.04 3.72 -5.39
C PHE A 146 -2.56 3.62 -5.25
N TRP A 147 -3.28 3.70 -6.38
CA TRP A 147 -4.74 3.54 -6.35
C TRP A 147 -5.16 2.15 -5.88
N LEU A 148 -4.51 1.09 -6.38
CA LEU A 148 -4.75 -0.27 -5.93
C LEU A 148 -4.37 -0.44 -4.46
N ALA A 149 -3.26 0.11 -4.00
CA ALA A 149 -2.84 -0.02 -2.61
C ALA A 149 -3.86 0.58 -1.65
N ALA A 150 -4.40 1.76 -1.97
CA ALA A 150 -5.26 2.55 -1.08
C ALA A 150 -6.76 2.22 -1.17
N SER A 151 -7.27 1.76 -2.32
CA SER A 151 -8.72 1.64 -2.54
C SER A 151 -9.29 0.25 -2.20
N GLY A 152 -10.62 0.17 -2.05
CA GLY A 152 -11.31 -1.05 -1.64
C GLY A 152 -10.88 -1.51 -0.24
N ARG A 153 -10.53 -2.79 -0.09
CA ARG A 153 -9.73 -3.26 1.06
C ARG A 153 -8.27 -2.90 0.77
N PRO A 154 -7.61 -2.00 1.52
CA PRO A 154 -6.23 -1.62 1.22
C PRO A 154 -5.26 -2.79 1.40
N GLY A 155 -4.06 -2.66 0.87
CA GLY A 155 -3.05 -3.71 0.93
C GLY A 155 -1.81 -3.39 0.09
N PRO A 156 -0.77 -4.22 0.18
CA PRO A 156 0.47 -4.01 -0.53
C PRO A 156 0.35 -4.28 -2.04
N VAL A 157 1.06 -3.49 -2.83
CA VAL A 157 1.26 -3.66 -4.27
C VAL A 157 2.76 -3.66 -4.56
N VAL A 158 3.22 -4.56 -5.40
CA VAL A 158 4.62 -4.63 -5.85
C VAL A 158 4.75 -4.01 -7.24
N VAL A 159 5.82 -3.23 -7.46
CA VAL A 159 6.22 -2.71 -8.76
C VAL A 159 7.68 -3.10 -8.98
N ASP A 160 7.89 -4.05 -9.87
CA ASP A 160 9.19 -4.60 -10.23
C ASP A 160 9.77 -3.82 -11.42
N LEU A 161 10.98 -3.31 -11.25
CA LEU A 161 11.62 -2.29 -12.09
C LEU A 161 12.96 -2.81 -12.65
N PRO A 162 12.98 -3.32 -13.90
CA PRO A 162 14.22 -3.76 -14.56
C PRO A 162 15.21 -2.61 -14.74
N LYS A 163 16.49 -2.85 -14.45
CA LYS A 163 17.52 -1.79 -14.45
C LYS A 163 17.71 -1.08 -15.79
N ASP A 164 17.49 -1.76 -16.91
CA ASP A 164 17.60 -1.19 -18.26
C ASP A 164 16.47 -0.20 -18.56
N ILE A 165 15.30 -0.39 -17.94
CA ILE A 165 14.16 0.52 -18.01
C ILE A 165 14.41 1.81 -17.21
N LEU A 166 15.30 1.76 -16.22
CA LEU A 166 15.68 2.87 -15.35
C LEU A 166 16.84 3.73 -15.90
N ASN A 167 17.46 3.30 -17.00
CA ASN A 167 18.72 3.83 -17.50
C ASN A 167 18.74 5.37 -17.64
N PRO A 168 19.69 6.08 -16.99
CA PRO A 168 19.77 7.54 -17.01
C PRO A 168 20.06 8.14 -18.39
N ALA A 169 20.63 7.36 -19.31
CA ALA A 169 20.95 7.81 -20.66
C ALA A 169 19.72 7.93 -21.57
N ASN A 170 18.60 7.28 -21.24
CA ASN A 170 17.39 7.31 -22.05
C ASN A 170 16.34 8.23 -21.42
N LYS A 171 16.23 9.46 -21.92
CA LYS A 171 15.23 10.43 -21.43
C LYS A 171 14.01 10.47 -22.34
N LEU A 172 12.83 10.29 -21.76
CA LEU A 172 11.53 10.29 -22.44
C LEU A 172 10.61 11.36 -21.86
N PRO A 173 9.56 11.79 -22.59
CA PRO A 173 8.63 12.77 -22.08
C PRO A 173 7.85 12.24 -20.86
N TYR A 174 7.88 12.97 -19.76
CA TYR A 174 7.15 12.64 -18.55
C TYR A 174 5.73 13.22 -18.57
N VAL A 175 4.74 12.37 -18.27
CA VAL A 175 3.33 12.75 -18.14
C VAL A 175 2.72 11.99 -16.97
N TRP A 176 2.34 12.71 -15.90
CA TRP A 176 1.62 12.13 -14.78
C TRP A 176 0.12 11.99 -15.11
N PRO A 177 -0.49 10.80 -14.96
CA PRO A 177 -1.91 10.64 -15.23
C PRO A 177 -2.78 11.37 -14.20
N GLU A 178 -3.72 12.18 -14.68
CA GLU A 178 -4.71 12.87 -13.83
C GLU A 178 -5.71 11.89 -13.20
N SER A 179 -6.04 10.82 -13.90
CA SER A 179 -6.99 9.80 -13.45
C SER A 179 -6.47 8.40 -13.71
N VAL A 180 -7.06 7.43 -13.02
CA VAL A 180 -6.71 6.02 -13.12
C VAL A 180 -7.97 5.18 -13.20
N SER A 181 -7.95 4.21 -14.11
CA SER A 181 -9.00 3.20 -14.21
C SER A 181 -8.38 1.86 -14.61
N MET A 182 -8.97 0.78 -14.11
CA MET A 182 -8.60 -0.59 -14.51
C MET A 182 -9.86 -1.39 -14.73
N ARG A 183 -9.99 -1.97 -15.93
CA ARG A 183 -11.15 -2.78 -16.30
C ARG A 183 -11.42 -3.92 -15.31
N SER A 184 -10.37 -4.53 -14.76
CA SER A 184 -10.45 -5.67 -13.85
C SER A 184 -10.71 -5.29 -12.39
N TYR A 185 -10.74 -3.99 -12.05
CA TYR A 185 -10.83 -3.54 -10.67
C TYR A 185 -11.77 -2.34 -10.54
N ASN A 186 -12.92 -2.55 -9.91
CA ASN A 186 -13.94 -1.52 -9.71
C ASN A 186 -14.54 -1.68 -8.30
N PRO A 187 -13.94 -1.08 -7.25
CA PRO A 187 -14.40 -1.26 -5.88
C PRO A 187 -15.74 -0.56 -5.65
N THR A 188 -16.65 -1.23 -4.93
CA THR A 188 -17.93 -0.63 -4.53
C THR A 188 -17.69 0.38 -3.40
N THR A 189 -17.95 1.66 -3.65
CA THR A 189 -17.74 2.75 -2.67
C THR A 189 -19.02 3.17 -1.96
N SER A 190 -20.20 2.76 -2.45
CA SER A 190 -21.50 3.12 -1.88
C SER A 190 -22.26 1.90 -1.40
N GLY A 191 -22.82 1.96 -0.18
CA GLY A 191 -23.68 0.91 0.35
C GLY A 191 -25.06 0.89 -0.33
N HIS A 192 -25.62 -0.31 -0.50
CA HIS A 192 -26.95 -0.48 -1.09
C HIS A 192 -28.06 -0.07 -0.11
N LYS A 193 -28.80 1.01 -0.39
CA LYS A 193 -29.83 1.59 0.50
C LYS A 193 -30.82 0.54 1.05
N GLY A 194 -31.30 -0.38 0.20
CA GLY A 194 -32.22 -1.44 0.61
C GLY A 194 -31.59 -2.53 1.50
N GLN A 195 -30.27 -2.74 1.45
CA GLN A 195 -29.58 -3.66 2.36
C GLN A 195 -29.35 -2.98 3.72
N ILE A 196 -28.93 -1.72 3.71
CA ILE A 196 -28.76 -0.91 4.93
C ILE A 196 -30.09 -0.80 5.70
N LYS A 197 -31.19 -0.50 5.00
CA LYS A 197 -32.53 -0.43 5.63
C LYS A 197 -32.92 -1.74 6.30
N ARG A 198 -32.70 -2.88 5.62
CA ARG A 198 -32.98 -4.21 6.19
C ARG A 198 -32.11 -4.51 7.40
N ALA A 199 -30.81 -4.22 7.32
CA ALA A 199 -29.88 -4.40 8.44
C ALA A 199 -30.30 -3.59 9.67
N LEU A 200 -30.70 -2.32 9.49
CA LEU A 200 -31.18 -1.48 10.58
C LEU A 200 -32.49 -2.01 11.18
N GLN A 201 -33.43 -2.47 10.35
CA GLN A 201 -34.67 -3.08 10.84
C GLN A 201 -34.40 -4.33 11.68
N THR A 202 -33.48 -5.19 11.24
CA THR A 202 -33.04 -6.36 12.01
C THR A 202 -32.38 -5.95 13.33
N LEU A 203 -31.53 -4.93 13.32
CA LEU A 203 -30.83 -4.43 14.49
C LEU A 203 -31.80 -3.88 15.54
N VAL A 204 -32.79 -3.08 15.13
CA VAL A 204 -33.80 -2.47 16.03
C VAL A 204 -34.75 -3.52 16.62
N ALA A 205 -35.07 -4.58 15.87
CA ALA A 205 -35.94 -5.66 16.35
C ALA A 205 -35.22 -6.61 17.33
N ALA A 206 -33.88 -6.61 17.36
CA ALA A 206 -33.10 -7.52 18.18
C ALA A 206 -33.25 -7.23 19.68
N LYS A 207 -33.25 -8.29 20.50
CA LYS A 207 -33.41 -8.16 21.97
C LYS A 207 -32.11 -7.93 22.72
N LYS A 208 -30.98 -8.46 22.22
CA LYS A 208 -29.64 -8.33 22.82
C LYS A 208 -28.57 -8.11 21.75
N PRO A 209 -28.68 -7.05 20.93
CA PRO A 209 -27.69 -6.75 19.90
C PRO A 209 -26.36 -6.29 20.51
N VAL A 210 -25.26 -6.59 19.81
CA VAL A 210 -23.90 -6.11 20.11
C VAL A 210 -23.26 -5.67 18.79
N VAL A 211 -22.53 -4.55 18.83
CA VAL A 211 -21.75 -4.08 17.68
C VAL A 211 -20.33 -4.63 17.81
N TYR A 212 -19.89 -5.38 16.80
CA TYR A 212 -18.51 -5.85 16.70
C TYR A 212 -17.74 -5.02 15.67
N VAL A 213 -16.74 -4.27 16.14
CA VAL A 213 -15.97 -3.31 15.35
C VAL A 213 -14.59 -3.89 15.01
N GLY A 214 -14.27 -3.92 13.72
CA GLY A 214 -12.96 -4.32 13.21
C GLY A 214 -12.12 -3.15 12.71
N GLY A 215 -10.88 -3.42 12.27
CA GLY A 215 -9.95 -2.40 11.78
C GLY A 215 -10.41 -1.61 10.57
N GLY A 216 -11.37 -2.12 9.79
CA GLY A 216 -12.00 -1.36 8.71
C GLY A 216 -12.65 -0.05 9.18
N ALA A 217 -13.06 0.05 10.45
CA ALA A 217 -13.58 1.30 11.01
C ALA A 217 -12.48 2.37 11.19
N ILE A 218 -11.26 1.96 11.57
CA ILE A 218 -10.08 2.83 11.62
C ILE A 218 -9.74 3.30 10.20
N THR A 219 -9.58 2.37 9.27
CA THR A 219 -9.21 2.65 7.89
C THR A 219 -10.21 3.57 7.18
N ALA A 220 -11.51 3.40 7.45
CA ALA A 220 -12.55 4.25 6.88
C ALA A 220 -12.69 5.61 7.59
N GLY A 221 -11.96 5.84 8.69
CA GLY A 221 -12.07 7.05 9.49
C GLY A 221 -13.45 7.27 10.11
N CYS A 222 -14.27 6.21 10.27
CA CYS A 222 -15.69 6.34 10.60
C CYS A 222 -16.02 6.36 12.10
N HIS A 223 -15.03 6.70 12.93
CA HIS A 223 -15.14 6.73 14.40
C HIS A 223 -16.32 7.57 14.90
N GLN A 224 -16.57 8.73 14.28
CA GLN A 224 -17.66 9.63 14.67
C GLN A 224 -19.04 9.03 14.32
N GLN A 225 -19.21 8.53 13.10
CA GLN A 225 -20.46 7.91 12.64
C GLN A 225 -20.77 6.63 13.42
N LEU A 226 -19.74 5.85 13.76
CA LEU A 226 -19.86 4.68 14.63
C LEU A 226 -20.37 5.11 16.02
N LYS A 227 -19.73 6.12 16.62
CA LYS A 227 -20.11 6.62 17.95
C LYS A 227 -21.56 7.11 17.97
N GLU A 228 -21.95 7.97 17.03
CA GLU A 228 -23.30 8.50 16.92
C GLU A 228 -24.36 7.39 16.79
N THR A 229 -24.08 6.38 15.94
CA THR A 229 -25.00 5.25 15.73
C THR A 229 -25.16 4.41 17.00
N VAL A 230 -24.05 4.12 17.66
CA VAL A 230 -24.00 3.32 18.89
C VAL A 230 -24.69 4.03 20.04
N GLU A 231 -24.47 5.34 20.22
CA GLU A 231 -25.11 6.16 21.26
C GLU A 231 -26.61 6.28 21.03
N ALA A 232 -27.04 6.57 19.79
CA ALA A 232 -28.45 6.73 19.43
C ALA A 232 -29.27 5.43 19.66
N LEU A 233 -28.65 4.27 19.40
CA LEU A 233 -29.29 2.97 19.57
C LEU A 233 -28.99 2.31 20.92
N ASN A 234 -28.21 2.97 21.78
CA ASN A 234 -27.77 2.48 23.09
C ASN A 234 -27.20 1.04 23.04
N LEU A 235 -26.32 0.77 22.07
CA LEU A 235 -25.76 -0.56 21.82
C LEU A 235 -24.42 -0.77 22.55
N PRO A 236 -24.15 -1.95 23.11
CA PRO A 236 -22.80 -2.30 23.55
C PRO A 236 -21.86 -2.54 22.36
N VAL A 237 -20.57 -2.22 22.55
CA VAL A 237 -19.52 -2.30 21.52
C VAL A 237 -18.38 -3.20 22.00
N VAL A 238 -18.00 -4.17 21.18
CA VAL A 238 -16.75 -4.93 21.31
C VAL A 238 -15.86 -4.64 20.11
N CYS A 239 -14.55 -4.62 20.31
CA CYS A 239 -13.56 -4.38 19.25
C CYS A 239 -12.70 -5.62 19.01
N SER A 240 -12.26 -5.81 17.76
CA SER A 240 -11.11 -6.68 17.49
C SER A 240 -9.83 -5.97 17.89
N LEU A 241 -8.70 -6.68 17.94
CA LEU A 241 -7.37 -6.08 18.15
C LEU A 241 -7.12 -4.91 17.16
N MET A 242 -7.41 -5.14 15.88
CA MET A 242 -7.26 -4.14 14.82
C MET A 242 -8.29 -3.01 14.88
N GLY A 243 -9.42 -3.21 15.57
CA GLY A 243 -10.46 -2.20 15.77
C GLY A 243 -10.24 -1.31 16.98
N LEU A 244 -9.21 -1.58 17.80
CA LEU A 244 -8.90 -0.75 18.96
C LEU A 244 -8.61 0.70 18.53
N GLY A 245 -9.23 1.65 19.24
CA GLY A 245 -9.20 3.07 18.91
C GLY A 245 -10.36 3.55 18.03
N ALA A 246 -11.12 2.65 17.39
CA ALA A 246 -12.27 3.04 16.57
C ALA A 246 -13.44 3.54 17.43
N PHE A 247 -13.52 3.10 18.69
CA PHE A 247 -14.48 3.55 19.69
C PHE A 247 -13.77 3.80 21.02
N PRO A 248 -14.11 4.86 21.79
CA PRO A 248 -13.37 5.19 23.01
C PRO A 248 -13.52 4.09 24.07
N ALA A 249 -12.39 3.52 24.52
CA ALA A 249 -12.38 2.43 25.50
C ALA A 249 -12.93 2.82 26.88
N THR A 250 -12.91 4.11 27.20
CA THR A 250 -13.47 4.67 28.45
C THR A 250 -14.98 4.91 28.37
N HIS A 251 -15.60 4.71 27.20
CA HIS A 251 -17.01 4.94 27.02
C HIS A 251 -17.84 3.86 27.72
N ARG A 252 -18.97 4.23 28.34
CA ARG A 252 -19.83 3.32 29.11
C ARG A 252 -20.38 2.11 28.31
N GLN A 253 -20.44 2.25 26.98
CA GLN A 253 -20.92 1.22 26.05
C GLN A 253 -19.78 0.32 25.53
N ALA A 254 -18.52 0.60 25.86
CA ALA A 254 -17.39 -0.23 25.47
C ALA A 254 -17.29 -1.45 26.39
N LEU A 255 -17.29 -2.64 25.79
CA LEU A 255 -17.10 -3.92 26.48
C LEU A 255 -15.65 -4.44 26.37
N GLY A 256 -14.78 -3.66 25.70
CA GLY A 256 -13.38 -4.01 25.49
C GLY A 256 -13.14 -4.84 24.23
N MET A 257 -11.98 -5.49 24.19
CA MET A 257 -11.56 -6.35 23.09
C MET A 257 -12.09 -7.76 23.28
N LEU A 258 -12.59 -8.39 22.22
CA LEU A 258 -12.84 -9.84 22.19
C LEU A 258 -11.71 -10.57 21.47
N GLY A 259 -11.45 -11.81 21.88
CA GLY A 259 -10.42 -12.66 21.30
C GLY A 259 -9.46 -13.19 22.36
N MET A 260 -8.57 -14.11 21.96
CA MET A 260 -7.52 -14.65 22.82
C MET A 260 -6.21 -13.84 22.75
N HIS A 261 -6.06 -13.05 21.69
CA HIS A 261 -4.86 -12.27 21.37
C HIS A 261 -5.26 -10.82 21.12
#